data_AF-X0ZIN6-F1
#
_entry.id   AF-X0ZIN6-F1
#
_cell.length_a   1.000
_cell.length_b   1.000
_cell.length_c   1.000
_cell.angle_alpha   90.00
_cell.angle_beta   90.00
_cell.angle_gamma   90.00
#
_symmetry.space_group_name_H-M   'P 1'
#
loop_
_entity.id
_entity.type
_entity.pdbx_description
1 polymer ?
#
loop_
_entity_poly.entity_id
_entity_poly.type
_entity_poly.pdbx_seq_one_letter_code
_entity_poly.pdbx_strand_id
1 'polypeptide(L)'
;SIYVRNGFPGLDTYDPFSFFLISFGCLMLALGFSWRVMAARFGAALMCARMNPERLATMGIEPVPVKLVAFVISAMITGLAGALFADLNGFVSPSMLGWHTSGQIMIFVILGGAGRLFGPVAGAALYVVLEHFLGGLTEHWQLFLGLVLLGVVL
;
A
#
# COMPACT_ATOMS: atom_id res chain seq x y z
N SER A 1 -27.29 -20.66 -0.10
CA SER A 1 -25.99 -21.35 -0.26
C SER A 1 -24.89 -20.30 -0.23
N ILE A 2 -24.01 -20.38 0.77
CA ILE A 2 -22.84 -19.49 0.97
C ILE A 2 -21.86 -19.47 -0.21
N TYR A 3 -22.04 -20.36 -1.17
CA TYR A 3 -21.24 -20.52 -2.38
C TYR A 3 -21.68 -19.55 -3.51
N VAL A 4 -22.88 -18.97 -3.42
CA VAL A 4 -23.44 -18.07 -4.46
C VAL A 4 -22.97 -16.62 -4.28
N ARG A 5 -22.23 -16.32 -3.21
CA ARG A 5 -21.83 -14.95 -2.86
C ARG A 5 -20.44 -14.55 -3.41
N ASN A 6 -19.69 -15.50 -3.97
CA ASN A 6 -18.29 -15.32 -4.40
C ASN A 6 -18.11 -15.25 -5.93
N GLY A 7 -19.16 -14.84 -6.65
CA GLY A 7 -19.02 -14.41 -8.04
C GLY A 7 -18.86 -12.89 -8.06
N PHE A 8 -17.61 -12.39 -8.12
CA PHE A 8 -17.40 -11.15 -8.86
C PHE A 8 -17.93 -11.42 -10.28
N PRO A 9 -18.60 -10.51 -11.00
CA PRO A 9 -19.32 -10.84 -12.23
C PRO A 9 -18.41 -11.60 -13.23
N GLY A 10 -18.57 -12.94 -13.28
CA GLY A 10 -17.80 -13.86 -14.11
C GLY A 10 -16.50 -14.49 -13.56
N LEU A 11 -16.08 -14.22 -12.31
CA LEU A 11 -14.84 -14.77 -11.72
C LEU A 11 -15.09 -15.39 -10.34
N ASP A 12 -14.69 -16.66 -10.16
CA ASP A 12 -14.74 -17.38 -8.89
C ASP A 12 -13.61 -16.92 -7.98
N THR A 13 -13.94 -16.15 -6.94
CA THR A 13 -12.99 -15.64 -5.94
C THR A 13 -12.34 -16.75 -5.09
N TYR A 14 -12.86 -17.98 -5.17
CA TYR A 14 -12.33 -19.14 -4.44
C TYR A 14 -11.10 -19.77 -5.12
N ASP A 15 -10.92 -19.54 -6.42
CA ASP A 15 -9.72 -20.01 -7.12
C ASP A 15 -8.53 -19.08 -6.81
N PRO A 16 -7.42 -19.59 -6.24
CA PRO A 16 -6.23 -18.79 -5.95
C PRO A 16 -5.73 -17.97 -7.14
N PHE A 17 -5.85 -18.49 -8.36
CA PHE A 17 -5.39 -17.79 -9.56
C PHE A 17 -6.29 -16.60 -9.92
N SER A 18 -7.62 -16.78 -9.84
CA SER A 18 -8.60 -15.73 -10.09
C SER A 18 -8.48 -14.60 -9.06
N PHE A 19 -8.33 -14.94 -7.78
CA PHE A 19 -8.13 -13.96 -6.71
C PHE A 19 -6.82 -13.16 -6.90
N PHE A 20 -5.74 -13.85 -7.28
CA PHE A 20 -4.48 -13.20 -7.62
C PHE A 20 -4.65 -12.20 -8.77
N LEU A 21 -5.34 -12.58 -9.84
CA LEU A 21 -5.53 -11.72 -11.01
C LEU A 21 -6.36 -10.46 -10.67
N ILE A 22 -7.40 -10.60 -9.84
CA ILE A 22 -8.21 -9.47 -9.35
C ILE A 22 -7.33 -8.54 -8.50
N SER A 23 -6.61 -9.08 -7.52
CA SER A 23 -5.74 -8.30 -6.63
C SER A 23 -4.64 -7.58 -7.40
N PHE A 24 -4.02 -8.26 -8.36
CA PHE A 24 -3.00 -7.69 -9.24
C PHE A 24 -3.59 -6.59 -10.15
N GLY A 25 -4.79 -6.81 -10.70
CA GLY A 25 -5.51 -5.80 -11.46
C GLY A 25 -5.79 -4.55 -10.63
N CYS A 26 -6.29 -4.70 -9.40
CA CYS A 26 -6.49 -3.58 -8.47
C CYS A 26 -5.19 -2.85 -8.14
N LEU A 27 -4.09 -3.58 -7.93
CA LEU A 27 -2.77 -2.99 -7.70
C LEU A 27 -2.32 -2.14 -8.91
N MET A 28 -2.41 -2.69 -10.13
CA MET A 28 -2.02 -1.99 -11.35
C MET A 28 -2.89 -0.74 -11.59
N LEU A 29 -4.20 -0.84 -11.34
CA LEU A 29 -5.12 0.29 -11.42
C LEU A 29 -4.77 1.37 -10.39
N ALA A 30 -4.49 0.99 -9.14
CA ALA A 30 -4.10 1.93 -8.09
C ALA A 30 -2.78 2.64 -8.41
N LEU A 31 -1.78 1.93 -8.94
CA LEU A 31 -0.52 2.50 -9.40
C LEU A 31 -0.73 3.44 -10.59
N GLY A 32 -1.46 3.02 -11.62
CA GLY A 32 -1.74 3.85 -12.80
C GLY A 32 -2.54 5.11 -12.44
N PHE A 33 -3.54 4.97 -11.58
CA PHE A 33 -4.32 6.11 -11.06
C PHE A 33 -3.45 7.07 -10.27
N SER A 34 -2.64 6.57 -9.33
CA SER A 34 -1.75 7.39 -8.52
C SER A 34 -0.71 8.11 -9.38
N TRP A 35 -0.14 7.44 -10.38
CA TRP A 35 0.76 8.05 -11.35
C TRP A 35 0.08 9.20 -12.11
N ARG A 36 -1.16 8.98 -12.59
CA ARG A 36 -1.92 9.98 -13.32
C ARG A 36 -2.28 11.20 -12.46
N VAL A 37 -2.60 10.98 -11.18
CA VAL A 37 -2.90 12.04 -10.20
C VAL A 37 -1.66 12.86 -9.89
N MET A 38 -0.50 12.22 -9.71
CA MET A 38 0.77 12.92 -9.48
C MET A 38 1.25 13.71 -10.71
N ALA A 39 1.00 13.21 -11.92
CA ALA A 39 1.33 13.91 -13.17
C ALA A 39 0.39 15.10 -13.46
N ALA A 40 -0.77 15.19 -12.78
CA ALA A 40 -1.70 16.29 -12.96
C ALA A 40 -1.27 17.55 -12.19
N ARG A 41 -1.93 18.68 -12.49
CA ARG A 41 -1.75 19.96 -11.76
C ARG A 41 -1.96 19.80 -10.24
N PHE A 42 -2.83 18.88 -9.85
CA PHE A 42 -3.06 18.52 -8.46
C PHE A 42 -1.79 17.96 -7.78
N GLY A 43 -1.07 17.04 -8.43
CA GLY A 43 0.18 16.51 -7.91
C GLY A 43 1.25 17.59 -7.71
N ALA A 44 1.36 18.53 -8.64
CA ALA A 44 2.26 19.68 -8.50
C ALA A 44 1.86 20.58 -7.31
N ALA A 45 0.56 20.86 -7.14
CA ALA A 45 0.05 21.63 -6.00
C ALA A 45 0.31 20.89 -4.67
N LEU A 46 0.15 19.57 -4.64
CA LEU A 46 0.41 18.74 -3.46
C LEU A 46 1.90 18.73 -3.09
N MET A 47 2.80 18.64 -4.09
CA MET A 47 4.24 18.75 -3.87
C MET A 47 4.65 20.12 -3.34
N CYS A 48 4.07 21.21 -3.86
CA CYS A 48 4.25 22.54 -3.31
C CYS A 48 3.73 22.64 -1.87
N ALA A 49 2.54 22.09 -1.58
CA ALA A 49 1.95 22.05 -0.23
C ALA A 49 2.81 21.27 0.78
N ARG A 50 3.57 20.28 0.30
CA ARG A 50 4.53 19.50 1.10
C ARG A 50 5.81 20.29 1.40
N MET A 51 6.34 21.02 0.43
CA MET A 51 7.60 21.76 0.58
C MET A 51 7.43 23.08 1.32
N ASN A 52 6.45 23.89 0.92
CA ASN A 52 6.18 25.18 1.55
C ASN A 52 4.69 25.54 1.43
N PRO A 53 3.87 25.29 2.46
CA PRO A 53 2.44 25.57 2.43
C PRO A 53 2.14 27.07 2.37
N GLU A 54 2.96 27.92 2.98
CA GLU A 54 2.78 29.38 2.96
C GLU A 54 2.94 29.92 1.53
N ARG A 55 3.96 29.45 0.81
CA ARG A 55 4.18 29.83 -0.60
C ARG A 55 3.00 29.42 -1.49
N LEU A 56 2.40 28.26 -1.25
CA LEU A 56 1.21 27.85 -1.99
C LEU A 56 0.01 28.77 -1.72
N ALA A 57 -0.18 29.18 -0.46
CA ALA A 57 -1.23 30.11 -0.06
C ALA A 57 -1.06 31.49 -0.71
N THR A 58 0.17 31.98 -0.88
CA THR A 58 0.43 33.25 -1.60
C THR A 58 0.05 33.21 -3.08
N MET A 59 -0.04 32.02 -3.68
CA MET A 59 -0.51 31.83 -5.06
C MET A 59 -2.04 31.69 -5.16
N GLY A 60 -2.77 31.88 -4.05
CA GLY A 60 -4.23 31.78 -3.99
C GLY A 60 -4.76 30.36 -3.87
N ILE A 61 -3.91 29.38 -3.55
CA ILE A 61 -4.31 27.98 -3.35
C ILE A 61 -4.17 27.63 -1.87
N GLU A 62 -5.28 27.32 -1.20
CA GLU A 62 -5.24 26.90 0.19
C GLU A 62 -4.64 25.48 0.33
N PRO A 63 -3.62 25.26 1.18
CA PRO A 63 -2.97 23.94 1.31
C PRO A 63 -3.85 22.86 1.92
N VAL A 64 -4.77 23.24 2.81
CA VAL A 64 -5.62 22.31 3.59
C VAL A 64 -6.52 21.46 2.68
N PRO A 65 -7.36 22.04 1.79
CA PRO A 65 -8.22 21.23 0.91
C PRO A 65 -7.40 20.32 -0.02
N VAL A 66 -6.23 20.76 -0.49
CA VAL A 66 -5.34 19.94 -1.33
C VAL A 66 -4.87 18.68 -0.58
N LYS A 67 -4.46 18.83 0.68
CA LYS A 67 -4.06 17.71 1.54
C LYS A 67 -5.24 16.80 1.89
N LEU A 68 -6.43 17.37 2.13
CA LEU A 68 -7.63 16.61 2.46
C LEU A 68 -8.07 15.71 1.29
N VAL A 69 -8.05 16.24 0.05
CA VAL A 69 -8.32 15.43 -1.15
C VAL A 69 -7.30 14.29 -1.29
N ALA A 70 -6.01 14.56 -1.07
CA ALA A 70 -4.98 13.52 -1.10
C ALA A 70 -5.21 12.44 -0.02
N PHE A 71 -5.65 12.85 1.18
CA PHE A 71 -5.99 11.94 2.27
C PHE A 71 -7.19 11.05 1.90
N VAL A 72 -8.27 11.62 1.37
CA VAL A 72 -9.47 10.86 0.94
C VAL A 72 -9.11 9.86 -0.15
N ILE A 73 -8.34 10.27 -1.16
CA ILE A 73 -7.86 9.37 -2.22
C ILE A 73 -7.07 8.20 -1.64
N SER A 74 -6.13 8.49 -0.74
CA SER A 74 -5.31 7.46 -0.09
C SER A 74 -6.17 6.51 0.74
N ALA A 75 -7.14 7.04 1.50
CA ALA A 75 -8.06 6.25 2.30
C ALA A 75 -8.94 5.32 1.45
N MET A 76 -9.40 5.77 0.27
CA MET A 76 -10.16 4.91 -0.66
C MET A 76 -9.31 3.73 -1.17
N ILE A 77 -8.07 3.99 -1.58
CA ILE A 77 -7.16 2.94 -2.07
C ILE A 77 -6.82 1.95 -0.95
N THR A 78 -6.49 2.45 0.24
CA THR A 78 -6.20 1.60 1.41
C THR A 78 -7.42 0.81 1.87
N GLY A 79 -8.62 1.42 1.82
CA GLY A 79 -9.88 0.73 2.16
C GLY A 79 -10.19 -0.42 1.20
N LEU A 80 -9.97 -0.22 -0.11
CA LEU A 80 -10.07 -1.28 -1.10
C LEU A 80 -9.07 -2.41 -0.80
N ALA A 81 -7.80 -2.08 -0.56
CA ALA A 81 -6.77 -3.06 -0.23
C ALA A 81 -7.11 -3.86 1.04
N GLY A 82 -7.65 -3.20 2.07
CA GLY A 82 -8.11 -3.86 3.30
C GLY A 82 -9.29 -4.79 3.09
N ALA A 83 -10.23 -4.44 2.21
CA ALA A 83 -11.35 -5.32 1.84
C ALA A 83 -10.86 -6.60 1.14
N LEU A 84 -9.91 -6.46 0.19
CA LEU A 84 -9.28 -7.61 -0.47
C LEU A 84 -8.51 -8.47 0.54
N PHE A 85 -7.79 -7.84 1.48
CA PHE A 85 -7.05 -8.57 2.51
C PHE A 85 -7.97 -9.36 3.46
N ALA A 86 -9.11 -8.78 3.85
CA ALA A 86 -10.10 -9.48 4.68
C ALA A 86 -10.72 -10.68 3.94
N ASP A 87 -10.98 -10.53 2.64
CA ASP A 87 -11.50 -11.60 1.79
C ASP A 87 -10.48 -12.74 1.63
N LEU A 88 -9.20 -12.41 1.40
CA LEU A 88 -8.09 -13.37 1.33
C LEU A 88 -7.98 -14.25 2.58
N ASN A 89 -8.14 -13.66 3.77
CA ASN A 89 -8.05 -14.39 5.03
C ASN A 89 -9.32 -15.21 5.33
N GLY A 90 -10.45 -14.93 4.67
CA GLY A 90 -11.74 -15.60 4.88
C GLY A 90 -12.41 -15.32 6.23
N PHE A 91 -11.70 -14.73 7.19
CA PHE A 91 -12.22 -14.29 8.48
C PHE A 91 -11.46 -13.04 8.95
N VAL A 92 -12.13 -12.20 9.75
CA VAL A 92 -11.53 -11.01 10.35
C VAL A 92 -11.37 -11.21 11.85
N SER A 93 -10.15 -11.09 12.36
CA SER A 93 -9.83 -11.16 13.79
C SER A 93 -9.25 -9.82 14.31
N PRO A 94 -9.46 -9.47 15.59
CA PRO A 94 -8.91 -8.24 16.16
C PRO A 94 -7.38 -8.15 16.14
N SER A 95 -6.69 -9.29 16.09
CA SER A 95 -5.22 -9.33 16.00
C SER A 95 -4.71 -8.74 14.68
N MET A 96 -5.49 -8.80 13.59
CA MET A 96 -5.12 -8.19 12.31
C MET A 96 -5.17 -6.65 12.32
N LEU A 97 -5.93 -6.06 13.26
CA LEU A 97 -5.97 -4.61 13.51
C LEU A 97 -4.86 -4.15 14.45
N GLY A 98 -3.96 -5.05 14.85
CA GLY A 98 -2.80 -4.73 15.66
C GLY A 98 -1.81 -3.81 14.95
N TRP A 99 -0.97 -3.15 15.75
CA TRP A 99 0.07 -2.24 15.25
C TRP A 99 1.09 -2.93 14.34
N HIS A 100 1.24 -4.25 14.43
CA HIS A 100 2.14 -5.05 13.60
C HIS A 100 1.86 -4.89 12.09
N THR A 101 0.58 -4.91 11.68
CA THR A 101 0.19 -4.76 10.27
C THR A 101 0.62 -3.40 9.72
N SER A 102 0.37 -2.32 10.49
CA SER A 102 0.82 -0.97 10.15
C SER A 102 2.35 -0.86 10.09
N GLY A 103 3.05 -1.56 10.99
CA GLY A 103 4.51 -1.66 10.99
C GLY A 103 5.05 -2.30 9.72
N GLN A 104 4.46 -3.43 9.29
CA GLN A 104 4.85 -4.10 8.04
C GLN A 104 4.67 -3.21 6.82
N ILE A 105 3.55 -2.48 6.72
CA ILE A 105 3.33 -1.54 5.61
C ILE A 105 4.40 -0.45 5.61
N MET A 106 4.76 0.09 6.78
CA MET A 106 5.84 1.08 6.90
C MET A 106 7.19 0.50 6.44
N ILE A 107 7.49 -0.75 6.81
CA ILE A 107 8.70 -1.47 6.38
C ILE A 107 8.77 -1.53 4.86
N PHE A 108 7.68 -1.86 4.16
CA PHE A 108 7.67 -1.91 2.69
C PHE A 108 8.02 -0.55 2.07
N VAL A 109 7.51 0.54 2.65
CA VAL A 109 7.79 1.90 2.18
C VAL A 109 9.25 2.29 2.41
N ILE A 110 9.80 2.00 3.59
CA ILE A 110 11.19 2.33 3.94
C ILE A 110 12.15 1.54 3.04
N LEU A 111 11.92 0.23 2.94
CA LEU A 111 12.80 -0.70 2.24
C LEU A 111 12.79 -0.49 0.73
N GLY A 112 11.65 -0.05 0.18
CA GLY A 112 11.51 0.34 -1.22
C GLY A 112 11.90 1.80 -1.55
N GLY A 113 12.07 2.65 -0.53
CA GLY A 113 12.40 4.06 -0.65
C GLY A 113 11.19 5.00 -0.60
N ALA A 114 11.22 5.93 0.38
CA ALA A 114 10.18 6.93 0.57
C ALA A 114 10.15 7.95 -0.58
N GLY A 115 8.97 8.13 -1.19
CA GLY A 115 8.73 9.15 -2.23
C GLY A 115 8.76 8.65 -3.67
N ARG A 116 8.95 7.33 -3.90
CA ARG A 116 8.77 6.69 -5.21
C ARG A 116 7.48 5.88 -5.23
N LEU A 117 6.68 6.02 -6.29
CA LEU A 117 5.42 5.29 -6.40
C LEU A 117 5.59 3.77 -6.40
N PHE A 118 6.62 3.29 -7.12
CA PHE A 118 6.93 1.86 -7.21
C PHE A 118 7.79 1.36 -6.05
N GLY A 119 8.26 2.25 -5.17
CA GLY A 119 9.10 1.90 -4.01
C GLY A 119 8.42 0.85 -3.13
N PRO A 120 7.23 1.11 -2.56
CA PRO A 120 6.55 0.16 -1.67
C PRO A 120 6.29 -1.21 -2.30
N VAL A 121 6.07 -1.28 -3.62
CA VAL A 121 5.87 -2.54 -4.34
C VAL A 121 7.18 -3.36 -4.38
N ALA A 122 8.31 -2.71 -4.70
CA ALA A 122 9.62 -3.34 -4.65
C ALA A 122 10.00 -3.77 -3.22
N GLY A 123 9.68 -2.93 -2.23
CA GLY A 123 9.91 -3.24 -0.81
C GLY A 123 9.08 -4.45 -0.34
N ALA A 124 7.81 -4.54 -0.74
CA ALA A 124 6.98 -5.71 -0.45
C ALA A 124 7.51 -6.98 -1.13
N ALA A 125 7.93 -6.90 -2.39
CA ALA A 125 8.53 -8.04 -3.09
C ALA A 125 9.82 -8.52 -2.40
N LEU A 126 10.70 -7.59 -2.01
CA LEU A 126 11.93 -7.91 -1.30
C LEU A 126 11.64 -8.49 0.10
N TYR A 127 10.65 -7.96 0.81
CA TYR A 127 10.21 -8.52 2.08
C TYR A 127 9.75 -9.97 1.94
N VAL A 128 8.88 -10.28 0.96
CA VAL A 128 8.37 -11.64 0.73
C VAL A 128 9.49 -12.60 0.35
N VAL A 129 10.43 -12.16 -0.50
CA VAL A 129 11.61 -12.95 -0.85
C VAL A 129 12.44 -13.24 0.42
N LEU A 130 12.68 -12.23 1.25
CA LEU A 130 13.46 -12.41 2.47
C LEU A 130 12.75 -13.33 3.46
N GLU A 131 11.45 -13.17 3.65
CA GLU A 131 10.62 -14.05 4.47
C GLU A 131 10.70 -15.50 4.00
N HIS A 132 10.60 -15.73 2.69
CA HIS A 132 10.65 -17.08 2.13
C HIS A 132 12.01 -17.75 2.35
N PHE A 133 13.11 -17.04 2.11
CA PHE A 133 14.46 -17.61 2.27
C PHE A 133 14.91 -17.71 3.73
N LEU A 134 14.72 -16.66 4.54
CA LEU A 134 15.21 -16.63 5.91
C LEU A 134 14.24 -17.30 6.88
N GLY A 135 12.93 -17.23 6.62
CA GLY A 135 11.91 -17.92 7.42
C GLY A 135 12.04 -19.44 7.33
N GLY A 136 12.56 -19.97 6.21
CA GLY A 136 12.89 -21.39 6.08
C GLY A 136 14.14 -21.83 6.85
N LEU A 137 15.01 -20.90 7.25
CA LEU A 137 16.27 -21.19 7.94
C LEU A 137 16.20 -20.90 9.44
N THR A 138 15.52 -19.83 9.85
CA THR A 138 15.53 -19.30 11.24
C THR A 138 14.14 -18.83 11.66
N GLU A 139 13.68 -19.27 12.84
CA GLU A 139 12.38 -18.85 13.42
C GLU A 139 12.32 -17.34 13.74
N HIS A 140 13.48 -16.73 14.03
CA HIS A 140 13.65 -15.31 14.38
C HIS A 140 14.08 -14.42 13.19
N TRP A 141 13.66 -14.76 11.97
CA TRP A 141 14.05 -14.03 10.74
C TRP A 141 13.75 -12.52 10.77
N GLN A 142 12.79 -12.07 11.59
CA GLN A 142 12.47 -10.65 11.81
C GLN A 142 13.66 -9.83 12.36
N LEU A 143 14.61 -10.46 13.07
CA LEU A 143 15.83 -9.80 13.50
C LEU A 143 16.70 -9.35 12.32
N PHE A 144 16.79 -10.17 11.28
CA PHE A 144 17.53 -9.84 10.05
C PHE A 144 16.84 -8.73 9.25
N LEU A 145 15.51 -8.72 9.20
CA LEU A 145 14.76 -7.59 8.66
C LEU A 145 15.13 -6.28 9.37
N GLY A 146 15.21 -6.30 10.71
CA GLY A 146 15.63 -5.15 11.49
C GLY A 146 17.05 -4.65 11.13
N LEU A 147 17.99 -5.58 10.95
CA LEU A 147 19.36 -5.24 10.50
C LEU A 147 19.39 -4.63 9.10
N VAL A 148 18.62 -5.19 8.15
CA VAL A 148 18.50 -4.64 6.80
C VAL A 148 17.92 -3.23 6.85
N LEU A 149 16.88 -3.00 7.66
CA LEU A 149 16.29 -1.68 7.84
C LEU A 149 17.30 -0.67 8.40
N LEU A 150 18.09 -1.05 9.40
CA LEU A 150 19.17 -0.19 9.91
C LEU A 150 20.18 0.15 8.82
N GLY A 151 20.57 -0.81 7.99
CA GLY A 151 21.48 -0.58 6.87
C GLY A 151 20.91 0.29 5.74
N VAL A 152 19.59 0.32 5.56
CA VAL A 152 18.92 1.17 4.56
C VAL A 152 18.73 2.60 5.08
N VAL A 153 18.52 2.77 6.38
CA VAL A 153 18.24 4.07 7.01
C VAL A 153 19.51 4.86 7.31
N LEU A 154 20.61 4.17 7.67
CA LEU A 154 21.92 4.77 7.94
C LEU A 154 22.61 5.23 6.64
#